data_AF-A0A0Q6DPL3-F1
#
_entry.id   AF-A0A0Q6DPL3-F1
#
_cell.length_a   1.000
_cell.length_b   1.000
_cell.length_c   1.000
_cell.angle_alpha   90.00
_cell.angle_beta   90.00
_cell.angle_gamma   90.00
#
_symmetry.space_group_name_H-M   'P 1'
#
loop_
_entity.id
_entity.type
_entity.pdbx_description
1 polymer ?
#
loop_
_entity_poly.entity_id
_entity_poly.type
_entity_poly.pdbx_seq_one_letter_code
_entity_poly.pdbx_strand_id
1 'polypeptide(L)'
;MVRGLIVGAVALFVSTVAVAAPGDAPLPTALASGGARPVSLPESGAAAILPLDAAAGDYVAGAIDVSQGSVTLDLVAPDGHSIRRLGAEIAGSQDFHFVAGEGGERLRITAEEPARATLRLTRRLSPGEQVTPPAYLSARIAGLAAELSAGGTTDAFWAGIAEAGTPLIEPESEGKVVATFLQRGARRNVRLFGAPSGDHEALERLGASDVWFKSFVIPDTTRLSYQLAPDVPDLPGDARERRAAIVSTAEADPLNRHPFPADAPDAYNRDSLLELPKAPEQLGLTGEAAPAGSLETIRVQSALLGNERRVSIYRPHGFDPGDKANRLLVLFDREPYLGTVPTPSILDRLIAAGRLPPVVAVFVSSIDRETRGRELPDNPRFADFMALELMPLVRDRIGASVPPDRTILAGSSYGGLAAATVALRHPGVFGNVLSLSGSFWWHSKDEAEGEEHVADWIAGMPPVPVRFHLTAGLFETGHAGSPGILETTRHLRTVLRAKGYDVSFEDYAGGHDYVVWRGALVDGLMRLVQ
;
A
#
# COMPACT_ATOMS: atom_id res chain seq x y z
N MET A 1 58.72 -20.77 71.18
CA MET A 1 60.19 -20.86 71.34
C MET A 1 60.77 -20.66 69.95
N VAL A 2 61.48 -19.59 69.61
CA VAL A 2 62.79 -19.12 70.10
C VAL A 2 62.82 -17.60 69.85
N ARG A 3 62.79 -16.78 70.92
CA ARG A 3 63.92 -15.96 71.43
C ARG A 3 64.63 -15.12 70.37
N GLY A 4 64.32 -13.82 70.40
CA GLY A 4 65.14 -12.78 69.80
C GLY A 4 66.43 -12.53 70.58
N LEU A 5 67.39 -11.92 69.88
CA LEU A 5 68.55 -11.28 70.48
C LEU A 5 68.72 -9.88 69.87
N ILE A 6 68.98 -8.95 70.78
CA ILE A 6 69.18 -7.51 70.62
C ILE A 6 70.56 -7.22 70.04
N VAL A 7 70.68 -6.25 69.13
CA VAL A 7 71.87 -5.36 69.05
C VAL A 7 71.39 -3.95 68.69
N GLY A 8 71.74 -2.99 69.55
CA GLY A 8 71.45 -1.58 69.37
C GLY A 8 72.55 -0.81 68.64
N ALA A 9 72.11 0.27 68.00
CA ALA A 9 72.70 1.61 67.83
C ALA A 9 74.17 1.75 67.34
N VAL A 10 74.39 2.59 66.32
CA VAL A 10 74.58 4.05 66.45
C VAL A 10 74.49 4.71 65.06
N ALA A 11 73.97 5.93 65.08
CA ALA A 11 73.57 6.79 63.97
C ALA A 11 74.73 7.42 63.18
N LEU A 12 74.46 7.74 61.91
CA LEU A 12 75.06 8.87 61.21
C LEU A 12 73.93 9.72 60.60
N PHE A 13 73.83 10.98 61.05
CA PHE A 13 72.91 11.98 60.55
C PHE A 13 73.39 12.49 59.19
N VAL A 14 72.53 12.42 58.17
CA VAL A 14 72.62 13.26 56.96
C VAL A 14 71.24 13.85 56.72
N SER A 15 71.16 15.18 56.77
CA SER A 15 69.95 15.96 56.57
C SER A 15 69.43 15.83 55.14
N THR A 16 68.25 15.24 54.98
CA THR A 16 67.48 15.25 53.74
C THR A 16 66.53 16.45 53.72
N VAL A 17 66.68 17.30 52.71
CA VAL A 17 65.68 18.29 52.31
C VAL A 17 64.55 17.51 51.63
N ALA A 18 63.35 17.53 52.22
CA ALA A 18 62.16 16.90 51.65
C ALA A 18 61.63 17.74 50.48
N VAL A 19 61.58 17.13 49.30
CA VAL A 19 60.80 17.60 48.16
C VAL A 19 59.36 17.12 48.38
N ALA A 20 58.42 18.06 48.51
CA ALA A 20 56.99 17.75 48.63
C ALA A 20 56.44 17.25 47.29
N ALA A 21 55.73 16.13 47.32
CA ALA A 21 54.95 15.60 46.20
C ALA A 21 53.67 16.45 45.98
N PRO A 22 53.20 16.63 44.72
CA PRO A 22 51.95 17.33 44.46
C PRO A 22 50.77 16.46 44.90
N GLY A 23 49.88 17.06 45.68
CA GLY A 23 48.75 16.39 46.33
C GLY A 23 47.60 16.01 45.40
N ASP A 24 46.85 15.01 45.86
CA ASP A 24 45.54 14.58 45.37
C ASP A 24 44.57 15.76 45.26
N ALA A 25 44.34 16.24 44.03
CA ALA A 25 43.11 16.95 43.71
C ALA A 25 41.99 15.91 43.54
N PRO A 26 40.78 16.12 44.10
CA PRO A 26 39.66 15.20 43.87
C PRO A 26 39.37 15.10 42.37
N LEU A 27 39.26 13.87 41.86
CA LEU A 27 38.89 13.61 40.47
C LEU A 27 37.60 14.38 40.13
N PRO A 28 37.54 15.10 39.00
CA PRO A 28 36.35 15.87 38.64
C PRO A 28 35.14 14.93 38.55
N THR A 29 34.03 15.33 39.17
CA THR A 29 32.76 14.61 39.10
C THR A 29 32.33 14.45 37.64
N ALA A 30 31.95 13.23 37.26
CA ALA A 30 31.45 12.93 35.92
C ALA A 30 30.25 13.82 35.57
N LEU A 31 30.21 14.29 34.31
CA LEU A 31 29.10 15.10 33.83
C LEU A 31 27.90 14.18 33.60
N ALA A 32 26.83 14.37 34.37
CA ALA A 32 25.57 13.64 34.24
C ALA A 32 24.62 14.34 33.25
N SER A 33 23.60 13.61 32.78
CA SER A 33 22.53 14.16 31.95
C SER A 33 21.85 15.35 32.64
N GLY A 34 21.61 16.44 31.89
CA GLY A 34 21.08 17.71 32.41
C GLY A 34 22.14 18.60 33.11
N GLY A 35 23.35 18.09 33.33
CA GLY A 35 24.45 18.85 33.91
C GLY A 35 25.08 19.83 32.92
N ALA A 36 25.51 20.98 33.44
CA ALA A 36 26.32 21.95 32.71
C ALA A 36 27.65 22.16 33.44
N ARG A 37 28.75 22.25 32.69
CA ARG A 37 30.09 22.45 33.22
C ARG A 37 30.75 23.64 32.53
N PRO A 38 31.00 24.76 33.24
CA PRO A 38 31.83 25.82 32.71
C PRO A 38 33.30 25.36 32.65
N VAL A 39 33.98 25.74 31.59
CA VAL A 39 35.36 25.40 31.28
C VAL A 39 36.09 26.67 30.87
N SER A 40 37.17 26.99 31.59
CA SER A 40 38.04 28.14 31.27
C SER A 40 39.40 27.60 30.86
N LEU A 41 39.84 27.96 29.66
CA LEU A 41 41.10 27.54 29.05
C LEU A 41 41.95 28.80 28.85
N PRO A 42 42.88 29.12 29.76
CA PRO A 42 43.51 30.45 29.82
C PRO A 42 44.58 30.69 28.75
N GLU A 43 45.05 29.65 28.05
CA GLU A 43 46.16 29.73 27.11
C GLU A 43 45.87 28.89 25.85
N SER A 44 46.55 29.22 24.74
CA SER A 44 46.50 28.43 23.50
C SER A 44 47.04 27.02 23.75
N GLY A 45 46.35 26.00 23.24
CA GLY A 45 46.67 24.59 23.45
C GLY A 45 46.24 24.02 24.80
N ALA A 46 45.65 24.83 25.69
CA ALA A 46 45.08 24.33 26.94
C ALA A 46 43.93 23.36 26.65
N ALA A 47 43.92 22.22 27.34
CA ALA A 47 42.88 21.20 27.20
C ALA A 47 42.23 20.88 28.54
N ALA A 48 40.91 20.75 28.54
CA ALA A 48 40.14 20.20 29.66
C ALA A 48 39.61 18.82 29.27
N ILE A 49 39.78 17.84 30.15
CA ILE A 49 39.22 16.49 29.98
C ILE A 49 38.13 16.30 31.02
N LEU A 50 36.92 16.03 30.55
CA LEU A 50 35.74 15.87 31.39
C LEU A 50 35.28 14.41 31.35
N PRO A 51 35.24 13.70 32.50
CA PRO A 51 34.68 12.36 32.54
C PRO A 51 33.18 12.41 32.26
N LEU A 52 32.69 11.42 31.51
CA LEU A 52 31.28 11.22 31.21
C LEU A 52 30.71 10.11 32.09
N ASP A 53 29.50 10.30 32.59
CA ASP A 53 28.70 9.21 33.16
C ASP A 53 27.89 8.56 32.03
N ALA A 54 28.56 7.74 31.22
CA ALA A 54 27.98 6.99 30.11
C ALA A 54 28.51 5.55 30.10
N ALA A 55 27.60 4.59 29.94
CA ALA A 55 27.89 3.17 29.79
C ALA A 55 27.97 2.78 28.31
N ALA A 56 28.56 1.61 28.04
CA ALA A 56 28.64 1.06 26.69
C ALA A 56 27.26 1.03 26.00
N GLY A 57 27.18 1.58 24.79
CA GLY A 57 25.95 1.65 23.99
C GLY A 57 25.01 2.82 24.32
N ASP A 58 25.32 3.64 25.33
CA ASP A 58 24.48 4.81 25.64
C ASP A 58 24.52 5.84 24.51
N TYR A 59 23.36 6.35 24.10
CA TYR A 59 23.24 7.51 23.24
C TYR A 59 23.38 8.78 24.09
N VAL A 60 24.34 9.63 23.75
CA VAL A 60 24.62 10.87 24.45
C VAL A 60 24.44 12.04 23.47
N ALA A 61 23.69 13.05 23.90
CA ALA A 61 23.55 14.32 23.22
C ALA A 61 23.83 15.48 24.17
N GLY A 62 24.37 16.56 23.62
CA GLY A 62 24.73 17.74 24.37
C GLY A 62 24.98 18.94 23.49
N ALA A 63 25.34 20.05 24.12
CA ALA A 63 25.73 21.28 23.46
C ALA A 63 26.96 21.86 24.14
N ILE A 64 27.79 22.59 23.37
CA ILE A 64 28.87 23.40 23.90
C ILE A 64 28.63 24.86 23.50
N ASP A 65 28.61 25.75 24.49
CA ASP A 65 28.39 27.19 24.32
C ASP A 65 29.70 27.93 24.58
N VAL A 66 30.33 28.45 23.54
CA VAL A 66 31.60 29.19 23.64
C VAL A 66 31.31 30.68 23.75
N SER A 67 31.72 31.27 24.87
CA SER A 67 31.51 32.69 25.21
C SER A 67 32.71 33.58 24.90
N GLN A 68 33.88 32.98 24.71
CA GLN A 68 35.13 33.65 24.37
C GLN A 68 36.06 32.65 23.67
N GLY A 69 36.75 33.09 22.62
CA GLY A 69 37.70 32.28 21.85
C GLY A 69 37.04 31.20 20.99
N SER A 70 37.84 30.24 20.53
CA SER A 70 37.37 29.03 19.84
C SER A 70 37.89 27.75 20.50
N VAL A 71 37.12 26.67 20.42
CA VAL A 71 37.51 25.35 20.95
C VAL A 71 37.21 24.21 19.99
N THR A 72 38.01 23.16 20.09
CA THR A 72 37.76 21.86 19.46
C THR A 72 37.27 20.87 20.51
N LEU A 73 36.18 20.16 20.22
CA LEU A 73 35.58 19.14 21.09
C LEU A 73 35.82 17.76 20.50
N ASP A 74 36.55 16.92 21.23
CA ASP A 74 36.85 15.53 20.87
C ASP A 74 36.29 14.56 21.92
N LEU A 75 35.77 13.42 21.46
CA LEU A 75 35.53 12.23 22.27
C LEU A 75 36.83 11.43 22.34
N VAL A 76 37.29 11.12 23.54
CA VAL A 76 38.56 10.43 23.79
C VAL A 76 38.37 9.23 24.70
N ALA A 77 39.19 8.20 24.51
CA ALA A 77 39.20 7.02 25.36
C ALA A 77 39.80 7.30 26.76
N PRO A 78 39.65 6.37 27.72
CA PRO A 78 40.24 6.51 29.06
C PRO A 78 41.76 6.73 29.08
N ASP A 79 42.48 6.18 28.10
CA ASP A 79 43.93 6.33 27.89
C ASP A 79 44.32 7.65 27.18
N GLY A 80 43.32 8.44 26.74
CA GLY A 80 43.50 9.72 26.10
C GLY A 80 43.63 9.69 24.57
N HIS A 81 43.55 8.53 23.90
CA HIS A 81 43.52 8.50 22.44
C HIS A 81 42.21 9.12 21.90
N SER A 82 42.30 9.83 20.77
CA SER A 82 41.14 10.44 20.14
C SER A 82 40.29 9.38 19.44
N ILE A 83 39.03 9.27 19.82
CA ILE A 83 38.06 8.37 19.19
C ILE A 83 37.38 9.08 18.03
N ARG A 84 36.84 10.28 18.29
CA ARG A 84 36.04 11.03 17.33
C ARG A 84 36.07 12.52 17.62
N ARG A 85 36.21 13.34 16.59
CA ARG A 85 35.96 14.79 16.68
C ARG A 85 34.47 15.08 16.61
N LEU A 86 33.95 15.81 17.58
CA LEU A 86 32.55 16.23 17.68
C LEU A 86 32.33 17.66 17.17
N GLY A 87 33.37 18.48 17.15
CA GLY A 87 33.39 19.79 16.49
C GLY A 87 34.78 20.43 16.51
N ALA A 88 35.07 21.27 15.52
CA ALA A 88 36.33 22.01 15.38
C ALA A 88 36.04 23.52 15.34
N GLU A 89 36.96 24.33 15.87
CA GLU A 89 36.89 25.81 15.80
C GLU A 89 35.53 26.39 16.25
N ILE A 90 34.93 25.80 17.29
CA ILE A 90 33.62 26.21 17.78
C ILE A 90 33.78 27.55 18.49
N ALA A 91 33.16 28.61 17.97
CA ALA A 91 33.20 29.97 18.53
C ALA A 91 31.82 30.47 19.01
N GLY A 92 30.82 29.57 19.05
CA GLY A 92 29.44 29.87 19.47
C GLY A 92 28.78 28.65 20.11
N SER A 93 27.48 28.47 19.89
CA SER A 93 26.75 27.27 20.36
C SER A 93 26.78 26.18 19.29
N GLN A 94 27.13 24.95 19.68
CA GLN A 94 27.08 23.79 18.80
C GLN A 94 26.59 22.54 19.53
N ASP A 95 25.65 21.83 18.89
CA ASP A 95 25.18 20.53 19.35
C ASP A 95 26.15 19.41 18.96
N PHE A 96 26.22 18.38 19.82
CA PHE A 96 26.94 17.14 19.53
C PHE A 96 26.14 15.92 19.97
N HIS A 97 26.41 14.79 19.31
CA HIS A 97 25.82 13.50 19.65
C HIS A 97 26.77 12.35 19.31
N PHE A 98 26.74 11.30 20.11
CA PHE A 98 27.49 10.07 19.87
C PHE A 98 26.86 8.89 20.62
N VAL A 99 27.31 7.68 20.27
CA VAL A 99 27.03 6.46 21.03
C VAL A 99 28.32 6.07 21.75
N ALA A 100 28.26 5.86 23.06
CA ALA A 100 29.39 5.40 23.84
C ALA A 100 29.80 3.99 23.39
N GLY A 101 31.10 3.75 23.23
CA GLY A 101 31.66 2.50 22.76
C GLY A 101 31.74 1.48 23.89
N GLU A 102 32.94 1.29 24.46
CA GLU A 102 33.20 0.33 25.54
C GLU A 102 32.93 0.93 26.94
N GLY A 103 32.63 2.23 27.03
CA GLY A 103 32.36 2.93 28.27
C GLY A 103 33.62 3.57 28.89
N GLY A 104 33.42 4.65 29.65
CA GLY A 104 34.51 5.41 30.28
C GLY A 104 35.17 6.45 29.36
N GLU A 105 34.61 6.70 28.19
CA GLU A 105 35.03 7.79 27.31
C GLU A 105 34.91 9.16 28.01
N ARG A 106 35.71 10.12 27.54
CA ARG A 106 35.78 11.47 28.10
C ARG A 106 35.63 12.50 26.99
N LEU A 107 35.15 13.69 27.34
CA LEU A 107 35.14 14.82 26.43
C LEU A 107 36.38 15.67 26.65
N ARG A 108 37.18 15.84 25.60
CA ARG A 108 38.33 16.73 25.58
C ARG A 108 37.92 18.02 24.86
N ILE A 109 38.09 19.15 25.54
CA ILE A 109 37.89 20.48 24.98
C ILE A 109 39.28 21.12 24.89
N THR A 110 39.72 21.43 23.66
CA THR A 110 41.04 22.03 23.42
C THR A 110 40.85 23.43 22.87
N ALA A 111 41.49 24.42 23.51
CA ALA A 111 41.48 25.81 23.08
C ALA A 111 42.58 26.07 22.05
N GLU A 112 42.26 26.77 20.97
CA GLU A 112 43.28 27.29 20.03
C GLU A 112 43.81 28.65 20.48
N GLU A 113 43.01 29.38 21.24
CA GLU A 113 43.32 30.65 21.90
C GLU A 113 42.59 30.70 23.25
N PRO A 114 42.93 31.61 24.18
CA PRO A 114 42.27 31.68 25.48
C PRO A 114 40.74 31.71 25.37
N ALA A 115 40.08 30.64 25.85
CA ALA A 115 38.68 30.39 25.60
C ALA A 115 37.87 30.12 26.88
N ARG A 116 36.59 30.47 26.85
CA ARG A 116 35.62 30.12 27.89
C ARG A 116 34.41 29.48 27.25
N ALA A 117 34.15 28.23 27.62
CA ALA A 117 33.04 27.46 27.10
C ALA A 117 32.19 26.87 28.25
N THR A 118 30.93 26.59 27.99
CA THR A 118 30.08 25.79 28.87
C THR A 118 29.63 24.55 28.13
N LEU A 119 29.99 23.38 28.63
CA LEU A 119 29.56 22.10 28.08
C LEU A 119 28.31 21.63 28.82
N ARG A 120 27.28 21.19 28.09
CA ARG A 120 26.03 20.69 28.64
C ARG A 120 25.71 19.32 28.03
N LEU A 121 25.34 18.36 28.87
CA LEU A 121 24.70 17.14 28.39
C LEU A 121 23.18 17.34 28.44
N THR A 122 22.54 17.29 27.28
CA THR A 122 21.09 17.49 27.16
C THR A 122 20.34 16.17 27.30
N ARG A 123 20.95 15.05 26.90
CA ARG A 123 20.31 13.74 26.95
C ARG A 123 21.32 12.61 27.05
N ARG A 124 20.97 11.60 27.85
CA ARG A 124 21.60 10.28 27.88
C ARG A 124 20.48 9.24 27.83
N LEU A 125 20.57 8.27 26.92
CA LEU A 125 19.65 7.13 26.85
C LEU A 125 20.45 5.84 26.85
N SER A 126 20.15 4.95 27.78
CA SER A 126 20.67 3.58 27.73
C SER A 126 20.10 2.81 26.53
N PRO A 127 20.75 1.72 26.08
CA PRO A 127 20.24 0.91 24.97
C PRO A 127 18.77 0.49 25.13
N GLY A 128 18.32 0.22 26.37
CA GLY A 128 16.92 -0.12 26.66
C GLY A 128 15.92 1.04 26.56
N GLU A 129 16.40 2.29 26.62
CA GLU A 129 15.59 3.51 26.50
C GLU A 129 15.60 4.10 25.08
N GLN A 130 16.50 3.60 24.20
CA GLN A 130 16.60 3.98 22.80
C GLN A 130 15.51 3.31 21.96
N VAL A 131 14.26 3.53 22.35
CA VAL A 131 13.08 3.00 21.68
C VAL A 131 12.29 4.16 21.10
N THR A 132 12.06 4.15 19.80
CA THR A 132 11.08 5.05 19.18
C THR A 132 9.69 4.49 19.49
N PRO A 133 8.81 5.22 20.21
CA PRO A 133 7.46 4.75 20.44
C PRO A 133 6.76 4.53 19.10
N PRO A 134 6.04 3.41 18.92
CA PRO A 134 5.28 3.18 17.71
C PRO A 134 4.23 4.28 17.55
N ALA A 135 4.18 4.90 16.37
CA ALA A 135 3.14 5.84 16.00
C ALA A 135 1.98 5.07 15.36
N TYR A 136 0.79 5.16 15.95
CA TYR A 136 -0.40 4.49 15.45
C TYR A 136 -1.32 5.49 14.77
N LEU A 137 -1.80 5.19 13.56
CA LEU A 137 -2.81 6.00 12.88
C LEU A 137 -4.17 5.93 13.60
N SER A 138 -4.51 4.74 14.12
CA SER A 138 -5.75 4.53 14.88
C SER A 138 -5.61 5.00 16.32
N ALA A 139 -6.49 5.91 16.75
CA ALA A 139 -6.54 6.36 18.13
C ALA A 139 -6.97 5.23 19.08
N ARG A 140 -7.86 4.32 18.64
CA ARG A 140 -8.21 3.14 19.42
C ARG A 140 -7.04 2.18 19.60
N ILE A 141 -6.23 1.95 18.56
CA ILE A 141 -5.01 1.13 18.70
C ILE A 141 -4.00 1.81 19.63
N ALA A 142 -3.80 3.13 19.49
CA ALA A 142 -2.94 3.88 20.41
C ALA A 142 -3.39 3.77 21.87
N GLY A 143 -4.70 3.89 22.12
CA GLY A 143 -5.29 3.72 23.45
C GLY A 143 -5.08 2.31 23.99
N LEU A 144 -5.30 1.28 23.18
CA LEU A 144 -5.05 -0.11 23.57
C LEU A 144 -3.57 -0.37 23.85
N ALA A 145 -2.66 0.20 23.05
CA ALA A 145 -1.22 0.08 23.28
C ALA A 145 -0.82 0.65 24.66
N ALA A 146 -1.39 1.80 25.03
CA ALA A 146 -1.17 2.41 26.33
C ALA A 146 -1.75 1.56 27.48
N GLU A 147 -2.97 1.02 27.31
CA GLU A 147 -3.60 0.11 28.27
C GLU A 147 -2.76 -1.15 28.50
N LEU A 148 -2.28 -1.79 27.43
CA LEU A 148 -1.42 -2.98 27.52
C LEU A 148 -0.08 -2.66 28.19
N SER A 149 0.50 -1.49 27.91
CA SER A 149 1.73 -1.03 28.57
C SER A 149 1.53 -0.78 30.06
N ALA A 150 0.30 -0.48 30.50
CA ALA A 150 -0.09 -0.34 31.89
C ALA A 150 -0.51 -1.68 32.55
N GLY A 151 -0.42 -2.81 31.85
CA GLY A 151 -0.77 -4.14 32.36
C GLY A 151 -2.24 -4.55 32.18
N GLY A 152 -3.00 -3.86 31.32
CA GLY A 152 -4.38 -4.22 30.96
C GLY A 152 -4.49 -5.44 30.03
N THR A 153 -5.70 -5.74 29.54
CA THR A 153 -5.99 -6.88 28.65
C THR A 153 -6.66 -6.44 27.35
N THR A 154 -6.82 -7.36 26.39
CA THR A 154 -7.49 -7.09 25.11
C THR A 154 -8.99 -7.43 25.11
N ASP A 155 -9.54 -7.92 26.22
CA ASP A 155 -10.90 -8.47 26.24
C ASP A 155 -11.99 -7.40 26.02
N ALA A 156 -11.86 -6.26 26.70
CA ALA A 156 -12.80 -5.14 26.54
C ALA A 156 -12.73 -4.55 25.13
N PHE A 157 -11.53 -4.46 24.56
CA PHE A 157 -11.33 -4.04 23.18
C PHE A 157 -12.06 -4.98 22.21
N TRP A 158 -11.83 -6.29 22.30
CA TRP A 158 -12.46 -7.26 21.40
C TRP A 158 -13.97 -7.36 21.58
N ALA A 159 -14.50 -7.20 22.80
CA ALA A 159 -15.93 -7.09 23.03
C ALA A 159 -16.54 -5.89 22.28
N GLY A 160 -15.87 -4.73 22.36
CA GLY A 160 -16.27 -3.53 21.61
C GLY A 160 -16.18 -3.71 20.09
N ILE A 161 -15.13 -4.38 19.58
CA ILE A 161 -15.00 -4.68 18.15
C ILE A 161 -16.08 -5.65 17.68
N ALA A 162 -16.43 -6.68 18.45
CA ALA A 162 -17.53 -7.59 18.10
C ALA A 162 -18.89 -6.88 18.02
N GLU A 163 -19.12 -5.88 18.89
CA GLU A 163 -20.33 -5.06 18.89
C GLU A 163 -20.37 -4.02 17.75
N ALA A 164 -19.23 -3.49 17.35
CA ALA A 164 -19.15 -2.52 16.24
C ALA A 164 -19.11 -3.21 14.86
N GLY A 165 -18.40 -4.32 14.75
CA GLY A 165 -17.98 -4.95 13.50
C GLY A 165 -16.63 -4.42 12.99
N THR A 166 -16.12 -5.06 11.94
CA THR A 166 -14.85 -4.69 11.27
C THR A 166 -15.05 -4.35 9.79
N PRO A 167 -14.14 -3.55 9.18
CA PRO A 167 -12.99 -2.86 9.80
C PRO A 167 -13.41 -1.77 10.79
N LEU A 168 -12.50 -1.40 11.71
CA LEU A 168 -12.70 -0.26 12.58
C LEU A 168 -12.51 1.03 11.78
N ILE A 169 -13.52 1.91 11.78
CA ILE A 169 -13.49 3.19 11.07
C ILE A 169 -13.48 4.35 12.07
N GLU A 170 -12.49 5.23 11.93
CA GLU A 170 -12.32 6.43 12.76
C GLU A 170 -12.26 7.68 11.85
N PRO A 171 -12.84 8.81 12.26
CA PRO A 171 -12.74 10.04 11.51
C PRO A 171 -11.28 10.51 11.45
N GLU A 172 -10.89 11.02 10.28
CA GLU A 172 -9.62 11.72 10.05
C GLU A 172 -9.96 13.17 9.62
N SER A 173 -9.04 13.87 8.97
CA SER A 173 -9.32 15.11 8.24
C SER A 173 -10.52 15.02 7.28
N GLU A 174 -11.06 16.18 6.86
CA GLU A 174 -12.19 16.27 5.94
C GLU A 174 -12.03 15.37 4.68
N GLY A 175 -13.06 14.56 4.41
CA GLY A 175 -13.10 13.65 3.25
C GLY A 175 -12.29 12.36 3.42
N LYS A 176 -11.70 12.10 4.60
CA LYS A 176 -10.88 10.92 4.88
C LYS A 176 -11.28 10.27 6.20
N VAL A 177 -10.98 8.98 6.31
CA VAL A 177 -11.10 8.19 7.53
C VAL A 177 -9.86 7.34 7.74
N VAL A 178 -9.59 6.96 8.99
CA VAL A 178 -8.67 5.87 9.30
C VAL A 178 -9.47 4.57 9.31
N ALA A 179 -9.13 3.65 8.40
CA ALA A 179 -9.67 2.29 8.39
C ALA A 179 -8.62 1.34 8.96
N THR A 180 -9.00 0.62 10.02
CA THR A 180 -8.14 -0.33 10.72
C THR A 180 -8.69 -1.74 10.59
N PHE A 181 -7.96 -2.56 9.84
CA PHE A 181 -8.22 -3.98 9.66
C PHE A 181 -7.67 -4.74 10.86
N LEU A 182 -8.42 -5.70 11.37
CA LEU A 182 -8.15 -6.36 12.65
C LEU A 182 -8.25 -7.87 12.49
N GLN A 183 -7.33 -8.60 13.12
CA GLN A 183 -7.40 -10.05 13.23
C GLN A 183 -7.05 -10.47 14.66
N ARG A 184 -7.81 -11.45 15.19
CA ARG A 184 -7.58 -12.03 16.51
C ARG A 184 -7.06 -13.47 16.39
N GLY A 185 -5.96 -13.77 17.07
CA GLY A 185 -5.57 -15.16 17.35
C GLY A 185 -4.71 -15.86 16.31
N ALA A 186 -4.24 -15.18 15.26
CA ALA A 186 -3.14 -15.70 14.44
C ALA A 186 -1.86 -15.85 15.28
N ARG A 187 -1.09 -16.90 15.01
CA ARG A 187 0.09 -17.28 15.80
C ARG A 187 1.38 -16.64 15.28
N ARG A 188 1.52 -16.54 13.96
CA ARG A 188 2.78 -16.18 13.28
C ARG A 188 2.70 -14.85 12.52
N ASN A 189 1.71 -14.71 11.65
CA ASN A 189 1.56 -13.55 10.78
C ASN A 189 0.12 -13.44 10.30
N VAL A 190 -0.25 -12.28 9.77
CA VAL A 190 -1.52 -12.09 9.05
C VAL A 190 -1.26 -11.22 7.82
N ARG A 191 -1.87 -11.58 6.70
CA ARG A 191 -1.88 -10.79 5.46
C ARG A 191 -3.28 -10.27 5.17
N LEU A 192 -3.37 -9.01 4.76
CA LEU A 192 -4.58 -8.45 4.18
C LEU A 192 -4.59 -8.78 2.69
N PHE A 193 -5.59 -9.51 2.21
CA PHE A 193 -5.72 -9.83 0.79
C PHE A 193 -6.75 -8.88 0.14
N GLY A 194 -6.32 -8.13 -0.88
CA GLY A 194 -7.13 -7.10 -1.53
C GLY A 194 -6.72 -5.68 -1.13
N ALA A 195 -7.59 -4.72 -1.47
CA ALA A 195 -7.40 -3.29 -1.20
C ALA A 195 -7.45 -2.97 0.32
N PRO A 196 -6.96 -1.81 0.81
CA PRO A 196 -6.58 -0.58 0.09
C PRO A 196 -5.11 -0.52 -0.37
N SER A 197 -4.42 -1.66 -0.42
CA SER A 197 -3.07 -1.79 -1.00
C SER A 197 -3.07 -2.85 -2.10
N GLY A 198 -2.14 -2.74 -3.06
CA GLY A 198 -1.94 -3.75 -4.09
C GLY A 198 -0.99 -4.89 -3.68
N ASP A 199 -0.32 -4.79 -2.52
CA ASP A 199 0.80 -5.66 -2.13
C ASP A 199 0.48 -6.69 -1.04
N HIS A 200 -0.82 -6.92 -0.76
CA HIS A 200 -1.27 -7.87 0.25
C HIS A 200 -0.59 -7.65 1.64
N GLU A 201 -0.88 -6.49 2.23
CA GLU A 201 -0.15 -5.92 3.37
C GLU A 201 -0.01 -6.87 4.56
N ALA A 202 1.15 -6.85 5.20
CA ALA A 202 1.34 -7.52 6.49
C ALA A 202 0.67 -6.70 7.60
N LEU A 203 -0.18 -7.35 8.39
CA LEU A 203 -0.64 -6.76 9.65
C LEU A 203 0.48 -6.84 10.68
N GLU A 204 0.50 -5.85 11.56
CA GLU A 204 1.44 -5.72 12.65
C GLU A 204 0.80 -6.27 13.93
N ARG A 205 1.59 -6.97 14.75
CA ARG A 205 1.13 -7.45 16.06
C ARG A 205 1.30 -6.34 17.09
N LEU A 206 0.24 -6.05 17.85
CA LEU A 206 0.29 -5.03 18.90
C LEU A 206 1.01 -5.58 20.14
N GLY A 207 2.32 -5.34 20.23
CA GLY A 207 3.17 -5.85 21.31
C GLY A 207 3.13 -7.38 21.37
N ALA A 208 2.95 -7.93 22.58
CA ALA A 208 2.80 -9.37 22.80
C ALA A 208 1.33 -9.85 22.84
N SER A 209 0.37 -9.00 22.44
CA SER A 209 -1.07 -9.28 22.55
C SER A 209 -1.61 -10.21 21.45
N ASP A 210 -2.91 -10.51 21.47
CA ASP A 210 -3.60 -11.28 20.43
C ASP A 210 -4.15 -10.42 19.27
N VAL A 211 -3.78 -9.13 19.23
CA VAL A 211 -4.26 -8.16 18.23
C VAL A 211 -3.25 -8.02 17.10
N TRP A 212 -3.70 -8.36 15.89
CA TRP A 212 -3.04 -8.01 14.64
C TRP A 212 -3.83 -6.89 13.98
N PHE A 213 -3.15 -5.86 13.49
CA PHE A 213 -3.80 -4.72 12.87
C PHE A 213 -3.00 -4.12 11.71
N LYS A 214 -3.72 -3.45 10.79
CA LYS A 214 -3.12 -2.50 9.85
C LYS A 214 -4.09 -1.35 9.64
N SER A 215 -3.59 -0.13 9.74
CA SER A 215 -4.39 1.09 9.57
C SER A 215 -4.01 1.81 8.29
N PHE A 216 -5.00 2.36 7.60
CA PHE A 216 -4.83 3.15 6.39
C PHE A 216 -5.66 4.42 6.49
N VAL A 217 -5.11 5.53 5.98
CA VAL A 217 -5.91 6.72 5.71
C VAL A 217 -6.52 6.58 4.32
N ILE A 218 -7.83 6.48 4.23
CA ILE A 218 -8.57 6.27 2.98
C ILE A 218 -9.65 7.34 2.79
N PRO A 219 -10.10 7.63 1.55
CA PRO A 219 -11.24 8.50 1.31
C PRO A 219 -12.51 8.00 2.02
N ASP A 220 -13.35 8.90 2.49
CA ASP A 220 -14.64 8.55 3.12
C ASP A 220 -15.70 8.04 2.12
N THR A 221 -15.36 8.06 0.82
CA THR A 221 -16.11 7.49 -0.30
C THR A 221 -15.69 6.05 -0.64
N THR A 222 -14.83 5.43 0.17
CA THR A 222 -14.27 4.12 -0.16
C THR A 222 -15.30 2.98 -0.19
N ARG A 223 -15.19 2.15 -1.23
CA ARG A 223 -15.82 0.82 -1.32
C ARG A 223 -14.79 -0.20 -1.82
N LEU A 224 -14.65 -1.32 -1.11
CA LEU A 224 -13.75 -2.43 -1.47
C LEU A 224 -14.16 -3.75 -0.80
N SER A 225 -13.74 -4.87 -1.37
CA SER A 225 -13.72 -6.18 -0.75
C SER A 225 -12.32 -6.56 -0.28
N TYR A 226 -12.25 -7.37 0.77
CA TYR A 226 -11.00 -7.90 1.31
C TYR A 226 -11.20 -9.26 1.98
N GLN A 227 -10.09 -9.97 2.19
CA GLN A 227 -9.99 -11.15 3.05
C GLN A 227 -8.80 -10.99 4.01
N LEU A 228 -8.84 -11.73 5.11
CA LEU A 228 -7.71 -11.85 6.04
C LEU A 228 -7.10 -13.25 5.89
N ALA A 229 -5.79 -13.32 5.76
CA ALA A 229 -5.04 -14.55 5.63
C ALA A 229 -4.15 -14.73 6.87
N PRO A 230 -4.65 -15.39 7.94
CA PRO A 230 -3.84 -15.71 9.10
C PRO A 230 -2.84 -16.84 8.81
N ASP A 231 -1.73 -16.83 9.54
CA ASP A 231 -0.73 -17.90 9.63
C ASP A 231 -0.19 -18.40 8.27
N VAL A 232 0.01 -17.46 7.34
CA VAL A 232 0.47 -17.75 5.97
C VAL A 232 1.78 -18.56 6.01
N PRO A 233 1.86 -19.69 5.28
CA PRO A 233 3.11 -20.44 5.13
C PRO A 233 4.20 -19.61 4.42
N ASP A 234 5.41 -19.63 4.97
CA ASP A 234 6.57 -19.04 4.31
C ASP A 234 7.12 -20.04 3.28
N LEU A 235 6.84 -19.80 2.00
CA LEU A 235 7.32 -20.66 0.91
C LEU A 235 8.62 -20.10 0.31
N PRO A 236 9.67 -20.93 0.13
CA PRO A 236 10.90 -20.55 -0.58
C PRO A 236 10.68 -20.57 -2.10
N GLY A 237 9.66 -19.87 -2.58
CA GLY A 237 9.19 -19.87 -3.96
C GLY A 237 9.18 -18.47 -4.58
N ASP A 238 8.77 -18.39 -5.84
CA ASP A 238 8.62 -17.12 -6.56
C ASP A 238 7.43 -16.28 -6.05
N ALA A 239 7.23 -15.09 -6.61
CA ALA A 239 6.14 -14.21 -6.19
C ALA A 239 4.74 -14.84 -6.37
N ARG A 240 4.57 -15.71 -7.37
CA ARG A 240 3.31 -16.39 -7.65
C ARG A 240 3.03 -17.47 -6.61
N GLU A 241 4.04 -18.25 -6.23
CA GLU A 241 3.95 -19.25 -5.17
C GLU A 241 3.66 -18.59 -3.82
N ARG A 242 4.35 -17.49 -3.50
CA ARG A 242 4.07 -16.71 -2.28
C ARG A 242 2.64 -16.16 -2.27
N ARG A 243 2.15 -15.64 -3.39
CA ARG A 243 0.74 -15.21 -3.50
C ARG A 243 -0.23 -16.37 -3.31
N ALA A 244 0.07 -17.54 -3.86
CA ALA A 244 -0.76 -18.73 -3.67
C ALA A 244 -0.81 -19.17 -2.20
N ALA A 245 0.30 -19.02 -1.45
CA ALA A 245 0.32 -19.27 0.00
C ALA A 245 -0.64 -18.33 0.75
N ILE A 246 -0.68 -17.04 0.41
CA ILE A 246 -1.61 -16.07 1.00
C ILE A 246 -3.06 -16.50 0.73
N VAL A 247 -3.38 -16.78 -0.54
CA VAL A 247 -4.74 -17.20 -0.93
C VAL A 247 -5.15 -18.51 -0.24
N SER A 248 -4.21 -19.41 0.06
CA SER A 248 -4.51 -20.70 0.70
C SER A 248 -5.06 -20.59 2.11
N THR A 249 -4.83 -19.47 2.81
CA THR A 249 -5.38 -19.21 4.15
C THR A 249 -6.29 -17.99 4.20
N ALA A 250 -6.52 -17.32 3.07
CA ALA A 250 -7.39 -16.15 2.97
C ALA A 250 -8.85 -16.54 3.23
N GLU A 251 -9.47 -15.87 4.20
CA GLU A 251 -10.86 -16.07 4.59
C GLU A 251 -11.55 -14.72 4.87
N ALA A 252 -12.88 -14.71 4.79
CA ALA A 252 -13.69 -13.57 5.22
C ALA A 252 -13.33 -13.18 6.65
N ASP A 253 -13.22 -11.87 6.90
CA ASP A 253 -13.07 -11.31 8.23
C ASP A 253 -14.25 -11.76 9.12
N PRO A 254 -13.99 -12.52 10.19
CA PRO A 254 -15.06 -13.09 11.02
C PRO A 254 -15.94 -12.06 11.73
N LEU A 255 -15.47 -10.82 11.90
CA LEU A 255 -16.21 -9.75 12.58
C LEU A 255 -16.81 -8.73 11.59
N ASN A 256 -16.61 -8.93 10.28
CA ASN A 256 -17.23 -8.09 9.27
C ASN A 256 -18.74 -8.41 9.14
N ARG A 257 -19.57 -7.36 9.03
CA ARG A 257 -21.04 -7.49 8.99
C ARG A 257 -21.62 -7.49 7.57
N HIS A 258 -20.77 -7.41 6.57
CA HIS A 258 -21.16 -7.21 5.17
C HIS A 258 -20.48 -8.28 4.30
N PRO A 259 -20.93 -9.55 4.37
CA PRO A 259 -20.39 -10.62 3.54
C PRO A 259 -20.64 -10.37 2.05
N PHE A 260 -19.66 -10.72 1.21
CA PHE A 260 -19.79 -10.64 -0.25
C PHE A 260 -19.10 -11.82 -0.97
N PRO A 261 -19.82 -12.61 -1.78
CA PRO A 261 -21.27 -12.66 -1.88
C PRO A 261 -21.89 -13.25 -0.59
N ALA A 262 -23.14 -12.89 -0.30
CA ALA A 262 -23.82 -13.29 0.93
C ALA A 262 -24.10 -14.81 0.99
N ASP A 263 -24.22 -15.46 -0.17
CA ASP A 263 -24.51 -16.89 -0.35
C ASP A 263 -23.25 -17.73 -0.65
N ALA A 264 -22.06 -17.20 -0.38
CA ALA A 264 -20.81 -17.93 -0.52
C ALA A 264 -20.83 -19.26 0.28
N PRO A 265 -20.28 -20.36 -0.28
CA PRO A 265 -20.39 -21.69 0.32
C PRO A 265 -19.65 -21.84 1.65
N ASP A 266 -18.61 -21.05 1.89
CA ASP A 266 -17.80 -21.03 3.11
C ASP A 266 -17.07 -19.69 3.27
N ALA A 267 -16.26 -19.54 4.33
CA ALA A 267 -15.52 -18.32 4.60
C ALA A 267 -14.36 -18.07 3.61
N TYR A 268 -13.80 -19.11 2.98
CA TYR A 268 -12.67 -19.00 2.05
C TYR A 268 -13.12 -18.52 0.66
N ASN A 269 -14.37 -18.82 0.30
CA ASN A 269 -15.02 -18.37 -0.94
C ASN A 269 -15.80 -17.06 -0.75
N ARG A 270 -15.61 -16.38 0.39
CA ARG A 270 -16.33 -15.16 0.76
C ARG A 270 -15.35 -14.04 1.05
N ASP A 271 -15.62 -12.87 0.49
CA ASP A 271 -14.98 -11.62 0.85
C ASP A 271 -15.76 -10.89 1.94
N SER A 272 -15.08 -9.96 2.58
CA SER A 272 -15.65 -8.97 3.49
C SER A 272 -15.75 -7.63 2.79
N LEU A 273 -16.93 -7.02 2.81
CA LEU A 273 -17.16 -5.71 2.20
C LEU A 273 -16.89 -4.59 3.21
N LEU A 274 -16.06 -3.64 2.80
CA LEU A 274 -16.00 -2.31 3.37
C LEU A 274 -16.72 -1.35 2.42
N GLU A 275 -17.83 -0.78 2.87
CA GLU A 275 -18.58 0.25 2.16
C GLU A 275 -18.83 1.42 3.11
N LEU A 276 -18.15 2.55 2.87
CA LEU A 276 -18.29 3.72 3.71
C LEU A 276 -19.57 4.50 3.38
N PRO A 277 -20.13 5.27 4.34
CA PRO A 277 -21.42 5.94 4.16
C PRO A 277 -21.50 6.92 2.98
N LYS A 278 -20.37 7.47 2.51
CA LYS A 278 -20.32 8.37 1.34
C LYS A 278 -19.86 7.66 0.06
N ALA A 279 -19.74 6.33 0.06
CA ALA A 279 -19.44 5.60 -1.16
C ALA A 279 -20.49 5.89 -2.25
N PRO A 280 -20.09 6.13 -3.50
CA PRO A 280 -21.04 6.44 -4.57
C PRO A 280 -22.13 5.37 -4.70
N GLU A 281 -23.35 5.80 -5.00
CA GLU A 281 -24.45 4.88 -5.28
C GLU A 281 -24.11 4.00 -6.49
N GLN A 282 -24.47 2.70 -6.42
CA GLN A 282 -24.33 1.77 -7.54
C GLN A 282 -25.70 1.44 -8.11
N LEU A 283 -26.09 2.20 -9.12
CA LEU A 283 -27.42 2.19 -9.70
C LEU A 283 -27.79 0.81 -10.27
N GLY A 284 -29.03 0.38 -10.01
CA GLY A 284 -29.58 -0.89 -10.52
C GLY A 284 -29.20 -2.13 -9.71
N LEU A 285 -28.32 -2.03 -8.70
CA LEU A 285 -28.05 -3.14 -7.78
C LEU A 285 -29.25 -3.44 -6.87
N THR A 286 -29.82 -2.38 -6.29
CA THR A 286 -31.01 -2.42 -5.44
C THR A 286 -32.14 -1.64 -6.09
N GLY A 287 -33.38 -1.91 -5.69
CA GLY A 287 -34.56 -1.20 -6.19
C GLY A 287 -35.71 -2.15 -6.51
N GLU A 288 -36.76 -1.59 -7.09
CA GLU A 288 -37.97 -2.32 -7.44
C GLU A 288 -37.68 -3.48 -8.41
N ALA A 289 -38.50 -4.53 -8.32
CA ALA A 289 -38.43 -5.63 -9.25
C ALA A 289 -38.84 -5.14 -10.65
N ALA A 290 -38.03 -5.45 -11.66
CA ALA A 290 -38.32 -5.15 -13.05
C ALA A 290 -38.69 -6.43 -13.82
N PRO A 291 -39.47 -6.34 -14.91
CA PRO A 291 -39.67 -7.46 -15.82
C PRO A 291 -38.33 -8.01 -16.32
N ALA A 292 -38.10 -9.30 -16.12
CA ALA A 292 -36.85 -9.93 -16.47
C ALA A 292 -36.71 -10.09 -18.00
N GLY A 293 -35.51 -9.80 -18.52
CA GLY A 293 -35.11 -10.18 -19.85
C GLY A 293 -34.91 -11.69 -20.02
N SER A 294 -34.46 -12.10 -21.20
CA SER A 294 -34.12 -13.49 -21.51
C SER A 294 -32.62 -13.68 -21.63
N LEU A 295 -32.10 -14.82 -21.16
CA LEU A 295 -30.68 -15.19 -21.24
C LEU A 295 -30.53 -16.52 -21.98
N GLU A 296 -29.93 -16.50 -23.16
CA GLU A 296 -29.60 -17.68 -23.95
C GLU A 296 -28.11 -17.99 -23.83
N THR A 297 -27.71 -19.25 -23.65
CA THR A 297 -26.30 -19.63 -23.68
C THR A 297 -26.03 -20.57 -24.84
N ILE A 298 -25.01 -20.23 -25.63
CA ILE A 298 -24.57 -20.97 -26.80
C ILE A 298 -23.09 -21.37 -26.65
N ARG A 299 -22.69 -22.39 -27.41
CA ARG A 299 -21.28 -22.76 -27.60
C ARG A 299 -20.82 -22.24 -28.95
N VAL A 300 -19.71 -21.52 -28.96
CA VAL A 300 -19.10 -20.96 -30.18
C VAL A 300 -17.80 -21.69 -30.41
N GLN A 301 -17.75 -22.43 -31.52
CA GLN A 301 -16.54 -23.07 -32.03
C GLN A 301 -15.80 -22.05 -32.88
N SER A 302 -14.53 -21.80 -32.57
CA SER A 302 -13.69 -20.86 -33.29
C SER A 302 -12.67 -21.59 -34.16
N ALA A 303 -12.71 -21.36 -35.47
CA ALA A 303 -11.67 -21.84 -36.36
C ALA A 303 -10.40 -21.01 -36.20
N LEU A 304 -10.55 -19.70 -35.98
CA LEU A 304 -9.43 -18.77 -35.75
C LEU A 304 -8.67 -19.05 -34.45
N LEU A 305 -9.31 -19.55 -33.40
CA LEU A 305 -8.67 -19.83 -32.11
C LEU A 305 -8.44 -21.32 -31.85
N GLY A 306 -9.10 -22.20 -32.61
CA GLY A 306 -9.01 -23.65 -32.43
C GLY A 306 -9.59 -24.13 -31.09
N ASN A 307 -10.56 -23.40 -30.54
CA ASN A 307 -11.22 -23.74 -29.28
C ASN A 307 -12.73 -23.49 -29.33
N GLU A 308 -13.42 -23.99 -28.30
CA GLU A 308 -14.83 -23.73 -28.05
C GLU A 308 -14.98 -22.88 -26.79
N ARG A 309 -15.90 -21.90 -26.81
CA ARG A 309 -16.28 -21.15 -25.60
C ARG A 309 -17.78 -20.99 -25.46
N ARG A 310 -18.21 -20.79 -24.21
CA ARG A 310 -19.59 -20.40 -23.91
C ARG A 310 -19.76 -18.89 -24.12
N VAL A 311 -20.86 -18.52 -24.75
CA VAL A 311 -21.32 -17.14 -24.88
C VAL A 311 -22.75 -17.07 -24.39
N SER A 312 -23.06 -16.11 -23.52
CA SER A 312 -24.44 -15.84 -23.11
C SER A 312 -24.94 -14.54 -23.73
N ILE A 313 -26.15 -14.58 -24.30
CA ILE A 313 -26.81 -13.45 -24.95
C ILE A 313 -28.04 -13.09 -24.12
N TYR A 314 -28.00 -11.93 -23.49
CA TYR A 314 -29.11 -11.32 -22.77
C TYR A 314 -29.88 -10.40 -23.72
N ARG A 315 -31.21 -10.51 -23.72
CA ARG A 315 -32.13 -9.61 -24.42
C ARG A 315 -33.07 -8.99 -23.40
N PRO A 316 -33.24 -7.67 -23.38
CA PRO A 316 -34.10 -7.01 -22.41
C PRO A 316 -35.57 -7.43 -22.58
N HIS A 317 -36.37 -7.28 -21.53
CA HIS A 317 -37.80 -7.55 -21.61
C HIS A 317 -38.46 -6.70 -22.71
N GLY A 318 -39.22 -7.34 -23.61
CA GLY A 318 -39.86 -6.66 -24.73
C GLY A 318 -38.92 -6.23 -25.86
N PHE A 319 -37.72 -6.84 -25.95
CA PHE A 319 -36.75 -6.55 -27.02
C PHE A 319 -37.36 -6.64 -28.42
N ASP A 320 -37.25 -5.53 -29.17
CA ASP A 320 -37.59 -5.43 -30.60
C ASP A 320 -36.29 -5.28 -31.42
N PRO A 321 -35.92 -6.25 -32.28
CA PRO A 321 -34.75 -6.15 -33.15
C PRO A 321 -34.76 -4.93 -34.09
N GLY A 322 -35.95 -4.41 -34.43
CA GLY A 322 -36.14 -3.25 -35.31
C GLY A 322 -35.90 -1.90 -34.62
N ASP A 323 -35.78 -1.87 -33.29
CA ASP A 323 -35.59 -0.63 -32.55
C ASP A 323 -34.20 -0.02 -32.81
N LYS A 324 -34.20 1.22 -33.33
CA LYS A 324 -32.99 2.00 -33.60
C LYS A 324 -32.37 2.58 -32.33
N ALA A 325 -33.01 2.46 -31.17
CA ALA A 325 -32.43 2.80 -29.87
C ALA A 325 -31.59 1.65 -29.28
N ASN A 326 -31.68 0.43 -29.82
CA ASN A 326 -30.92 -0.71 -29.34
C ASN A 326 -29.42 -0.41 -29.24
N ARG A 327 -28.83 -0.79 -28.11
CA ARG A 327 -27.38 -0.82 -27.86
C ARG A 327 -26.93 -2.25 -27.70
N LEU A 328 -25.67 -2.50 -28.06
CA LEU A 328 -25.03 -3.81 -27.88
C LEU A 328 -23.84 -3.66 -26.94
N LEU A 329 -23.87 -4.36 -25.81
CA LEU A 329 -22.76 -4.49 -24.87
C LEU A 329 -22.13 -5.86 -25.07
N VAL A 330 -20.85 -5.91 -25.42
CA VAL A 330 -20.06 -7.15 -25.43
C VAL A 330 -19.11 -7.08 -24.24
N LEU A 331 -19.22 -8.03 -23.32
CA LEU A 331 -18.54 -8.02 -22.03
C LEU A 331 -17.72 -9.29 -21.85
N PHE A 332 -16.41 -9.12 -21.64
CA PHE A 332 -15.51 -10.24 -21.33
C PHE A 332 -15.73 -10.77 -19.91
N ASP A 333 -15.18 -11.95 -19.62
CA ASP A 333 -15.28 -12.60 -18.31
C ASP A 333 -16.73 -12.91 -17.90
N ARG A 334 -17.42 -13.66 -18.77
CA ARG A 334 -18.82 -14.07 -18.59
C ARG A 334 -19.21 -14.47 -17.17
N GLU A 335 -18.46 -15.38 -16.55
CA GLU A 335 -18.84 -15.97 -15.26
C GLU A 335 -18.98 -14.91 -14.15
N PRO A 336 -17.97 -14.07 -13.85
CA PRO A 336 -18.10 -12.96 -12.90
C PRO A 336 -19.22 -11.97 -13.23
N TYR A 337 -19.43 -11.61 -14.50
CA TYR A 337 -20.45 -10.63 -14.89
C TYR A 337 -21.88 -11.19 -15.02
N LEU A 338 -22.07 -12.49 -14.80
CA LEU A 338 -23.38 -13.10 -14.58
C LEU A 338 -23.64 -13.43 -13.11
N GLY A 339 -22.58 -13.65 -12.32
CA GLY A 339 -22.66 -14.02 -10.89
C GLY A 339 -22.39 -12.83 -9.98
N THR A 340 -21.10 -12.54 -9.73
CA THR A 340 -20.62 -11.50 -8.81
C THR A 340 -21.16 -10.11 -9.14
N VAL A 341 -21.21 -9.77 -10.42
CA VAL A 341 -21.90 -8.58 -10.93
C VAL A 341 -23.20 -9.07 -11.58
N PRO A 342 -24.38 -8.82 -10.99
CA PRO A 342 -25.65 -9.31 -11.52
C PRO A 342 -26.13 -8.47 -12.72
N THR A 343 -25.31 -8.40 -13.77
CA THR A 343 -25.48 -7.49 -14.92
C THR A 343 -26.87 -7.61 -15.57
N PRO A 344 -27.45 -8.80 -15.82
CA PRO A 344 -28.80 -8.89 -16.37
C PRO A 344 -29.86 -8.18 -15.51
N SER A 345 -29.84 -8.37 -14.20
CA SER A 345 -30.79 -7.73 -13.29
C SER A 345 -30.56 -6.23 -13.15
N ILE A 346 -29.30 -5.78 -13.23
CA ILE A 346 -28.97 -4.35 -13.30
C ILE A 346 -29.59 -3.74 -14.56
N LEU A 347 -29.39 -4.37 -15.72
CA LEU A 347 -29.96 -3.92 -16.99
C LEU A 347 -31.49 -3.91 -16.95
N ASP A 348 -32.14 -4.97 -16.44
CA ASP A 348 -33.59 -5.03 -16.30
C ASP A 348 -34.13 -3.82 -15.55
N ARG A 349 -33.54 -3.49 -14.38
CA ARG A 349 -33.98 -2.36 -13.55
C ARG A 349 -33.74 -1.01 -14.21
N LEU A 350 -32.56 -0.80 -14.78
CA LEU A 350 -32.20 0.48 -15.37
C LEU A 350 -32.98 0.76 -16.67
N ILE A 351 -33.27 -0.27 -17.45
CA ILE A 351 -34.11 -0.16 -18.65
C ILE A 351 -35.57 0.10 -18.25
N ALA A 352 -36.11 -0.66 -17.29
CA ALA A 352 -37.48 -0.45 -16.79
C ALA A 352 -37.67 0.95 -16.18
N ALA A 353 -36.65 1.49 -15.52
CA ALA A 353 -36.64 2.84 -14.96
C ALA A 353 -36.39 3.96 -16.01
N GLY A 354 -36.20 3.62 -17.29
CA GLY A 354 -35.90 4.59 -18.35
C GLY A 354 -34.53 5.27 -18.21
N ARG A 355 -33.62 4.70 -17.42
CA ARG A 355 -32.25 5.22 -17.20
C ARG A 355 -31.28 4.73 -18.27
N LEU A 356 -31.58 3.61 -18.92
CA LEU A 356 -30.86 3.10 -20.09
C LEU A 356 -31.83 2.86 -21.25
N PRO A 357 -31.40 3.05 -22.51
CA PRO A 357 -32.13 2.50 -23.66
C PRO A 357 -32.08 0.96 -23.64
N PRO A 358 -32.83 0.26 -24.49
CA PRO A 358 -32.70 -1.19 -24.62
C PRO A 358 -31.25 -1.63 -24.90
N VAL A 359 -30.65 -2.37 -23.97
CA VAL A 359 -29.29 -2.91 -24.10
C VAL A 359 -29.35 -4.43 -24.22
N VAL A 360 -28.90 -4.94 -25.36
CA VAL A 360 -28.58 -6.37 -25.54
C VAL A 360 -27.16 -6.58 -25.02
N ALA A 361 -26.94 -7.61 -24.19
CA ALA A 361 -25.62 -7.91 -23.63
C ALA A 361 -25.11 -9.29 -24.05
N VAL A 362 -23.86 -9.38 -24.45
CA VAL A 362 -23.16 -10.59 -24.89
C VAL A 362 -21.99 -10.83 -23.97
N PHE A 363 -22.08 -11.88 -23.16
CA PHE A 363 -21.07 -12.25 -22.18
C PHE A 363 -20.16 -13.34 -22.76
N VAL A 364 -18.88 -13.03 -22.94
CA VAL A 364 -17.90 -13.93 -23.56
C VAL A 364 -17.06 -14.61 -22.50
N SER A 365 -17.07 -15.95 -22.47
CA SER A 365 -16.26 -16.72 -21.53
C SER A 365 -14.77 -16.69 -21.91
N SER A 366 -13.92 -16.58 -20.89
CA SER A 366 -12.47 -16.62 -21.01
C SER A 366 -11.90 -18.06 -20.95
N ILE A 367 -12.78 -19.07 -20.86
CA ILE A 367 -12.50 -20.51 -20.73
C ILE A 367 -11.78 -20.87 -19.42
N ASP A 368 -10.55 -20.41 -19.25
CA ASP A 368 -9.69 -20.66 -18.11
C ASP A 368 -8.65 -19.53 -17.96
N ARG A 369 -7.87 -19.54 -16.86
CA ARG A 369 -6.89 -18.49 -16.57
C ARG A 369 -5.75 -18.41 -17.59
N GLU A 370 -5.31 -19.55 -18.12
CA GLU A 370 -4.20 -19.61 -19.07
C GLU A 370 -4.63 -19.06 -20.43
N THR A 371 -5.80 -19.50 -20.91
CA THR A 371 -6.43 -19.02 -22.14
C THR A 371 -6.73 -17.53 -22.04
N ARG A 372 -7.30 -17.05 -20.93
CA ARG A 372 -7.51 -15.62 -20.67
C ARG A 372 -6.21 -14.81 -20.81
N GLY A 373 -5.11 -15.30 -20.22
CA GLY A 373 -3.81 -14.63 -20.27
C GLY A 373 -3.13 -14.67 -21.63
N ARG A 374 -3.53 -15.59 -22.53
CA ARG A 374 -3.02 -15.70 -23.90
C ARG A 374 -3.87 -14.91 -24.91
N GLU A 375 -5.17 -14.84 -24.71
CA GLU A 375 -6.11 -14.31 -25.70
C GLU A 375 -6.50 -12.85 -25.49
N LEU A 376 -6.61 -12.39 -24.24
CA LEU A 376 -7.04 -11.01 -23.97
C LEU A 376 -5.95 -9.94 -24.22
N PRO A 377 -4.69 -10.11 -23.77
CA PRO A 377 -3.70 -9.05 -23.93
C PRO A 377 -3.17 -8.97 -25.38
N ASP A 378 -3.49 -7.86 -26.06
CA ASP A 378 -3.20 -7.53 -27.48
C ASP A 378 -2.98 -8.73 -28.41
N ASN A 379 -4.00 -9.59 -28.56
CA ASN A 379 -3.93 -10.74 -29.47
C ASN A 379 -4.73 -10.49 -30.76
N PRO A 380 -4.08 -10.32 -31.92
CA PRO A 380 -4.79 -10.09 -33.19
C PRO A 380 -5.75 -11.21 -33.59
N ARG A 381 -5.41 -12.48 -33.31
CA ARG A 381 -6.29 -13.62 -33.64
C ARG A 381 -7.55 -13.61 -32.79
N PHE A 382 -7.45 -13.18 -31.54
CA PHE A 382 -8.61 -13.00 -30.68
C PHE A 382 -9.48 -11.83 -31.17
N ALA A 383 -8.87 -10.73 -31.59
CA ALA A 383 -9.60 -9.61 -32.20
C ALA A 383 -10.36 -10.04 -33.47
N ASP A 384 -9.73 -10.84 -34.34
CA ASP A 384 -10.35 -11.39 -35.53
C ASP A 384 -11.49 -12.36 -35.20
N PHE A 385 -11.33 -13.23 -34.19
CA PHE A 385 -12.42 -14.08 -33.70
C PHE A 385 -13.63 -13.23 -33.29
N MET A 386 -13.41 -12.18 -32.50
CA MET A 386 -14.48 -11.31 -32.03
C MET A 386 -15.24 -10.69 -33.21
N ALA A 387 -14.54 -10.11 -34.17
CA ALA A 387 -15.16 -9.38 -35.28
C ALA A 387 -15.72 -10.28 -36.39
N LEU A 388 -15.03 -11.37 -36.74
CA LEU A 388 -15.29 -12.15 -37.95
C LEU A 388 -16.06 -13.45 -37.68
N GLU A 389 -16.00 -14.01 -36.47
CA GLU A 389 -16.73 -15.23 -36.11
C GLU A 389 -17.87 -14.94 -35.12
N LEU A 390 -17.58 -14.26 -34.01
CA LEU A 390 -18.56 -14.06 -32.93
C LEU A 390 -19.66 -13.05 -33.31
N MET A 391 -19.30 -11.85 -33.75
CA MET A 391 -20.27 -10.78 -34.00
C MET A 391 -21.28 -11.11 -35.12
N PRO A 392 -20.89 -11.76 -36.24
CA PRO A 392 -21.85 -12.26 -37.21
C PRO A 392 -22.87 -13.24 -36.60
N LEU A 393 -22.40 -14.17 -35.75
CA LEU A 393 -23.28 -15.11 -35.07
C LEU A 393 -24.24 -14.39 -34.11
N VAL A 394 -23.75 -13.41 -33.35
CA VAL A 394 -24.57 -12.60 -32.45
C VAL A 394 -25.66 -11.88 -33.24
N ARG A 395 -25.32 -11.19 -34.34
CA ARG A 395 -26.26 -10.50 -35.22
C ARG A 395 -27.39 -11.43 -35.67
N ASP A 396 -27.04 -12.63 -36.12
CA ASP A 396 -28.01 -13.60 -36.62
C ASP A 396 -28.90 -14.13 -35.47
N ARG A 397 -28.36 -14.28 -34.26
CA ARG A 397 -29.11 -14.72 -33.06
C ARG A 397 -30.03 -13.66 -32.49
N ILE A 398 -29.70 -12.37 -32.62
CA ILE A 398 -30.53 -11.28 -32.12
C ILE A 398 -31.45 -10.71 -33.19
N GLY A 399 -31.23 -11.04 -34.47
CA GLY A 399 -32.02 -10.55 -35.59
C GLY A 399 -31.83 -9.06 -35.89
N ALA A 400 -30.75 -8.45 -35.37
CA ALA A 400 -30.48 -7.02 -35.46
C ALA A 400 -29.01 -6.76 -35.76
N SER A 401 -28.74 -5.75 -36.59
CA SER A 401 -27.40 -5.23 -36.83
C SER A 401 -27.25 -3.90 -36.09
N VAL A 402 -26.62 -3.94 -34.92
CA VAL A 402 -26.29 -2.73 -34.15
C VAL A 402 -25.04 -2.11 -34.76
N PRO A 403 -25.05 -0.82 -35.14
CA PRO A 403 -23.88 -0.18 -35.74
C PRO A 403 -22.74 0.03 -34.73
N PRO A 404 -21.50 0.29 -35.18
CA PRO A 404 -20.33 0.36 -34.31
C PRO A 404 -20.43 1.44 -33.24
N ASP A 405 -20.98 2.61 -33.59
CA ASP A 405 -21.22 3.74 -32.69
C ASP A 405 -22.21 3.42 -31.55
N ARG A 406 -22.94 2.30 -31.63
CA ARG A 406 -23.83 1.77 -30.60
C ARG A 406 -23.42 0.40 -30.05
N THR A 407 -22.22 -0.06 -30.43
CA THR A 407 -21.63 -1.31 -29.96
C THR A 407 -20.48 -0.99 -29.02
N ILE A 408 -20.63 -1.43 -27.77
CA ILE A 408 -19.70 -1.21 -26.66
C ILE A 408 -18.97 -2.52 -26.39
N LEU A 409 -17.65 -2.49 -26.43
CA LEU A 409 -16.81 -3.59 -25.95
C LEU A 409 -16.27 -3.23 -24.56
N ALA A 410 -16.44 -4.14 -23.61
CA ALA A 410 -16.19 -3.89 -22.21
C ALA A 410 -15.46 -5.05 -21.53
N GLY A 411 -14.71 -4.73 -20.48
CA GLY A 411 -14.10 -5.74 -19.62
C GLY A 411 -13.25 -5.13 -18.52
N SER A 412 -12.83 -5.97 -17.57
CA SER A 412 -11.95 -5.57 -16.48
C SER A 412 -10.54 -6.15 -16.59
N SER A 413 -9.53 -5.43 -16.09
CA SER A 413 -8.13 -5.92 -16.11
C SER A 413 -7.67 -6.18 -17.56
N TYR A 414 -7.19 -7.39 -17.88
CA TYR A 414 -6.92 -7.80 -19.26
C TYR A 414 -8.13 -7.67 -20.19
N GLY A 415 -9.37 -7.81 -19.69
CA GLY A 415 -10.57 -7.54 -20.49
C GLY A 415 -10.69 -6.07 -20.88
N GLY A 416 -10.29 -5.15 -20.00
CA GLY A 416 -10.28 -3.71 -20.29
C GLY A 416 -9.20 -3.34 -21.31
N LEU A 417 -8.05 -4.01 -21.26
CA LEU A 417 -7.01 -3.90 -22.29
C LEU A 417 -7.48 -4.48 -23.63
N ALA A 418 -8.03 -5.70 -23.62
CA ALA A 418 -8.59 -6.36 -24.80
C ALA A 418 -9.68 -5.52 -25.45
N ALA A 419 -10.54 -4.88 -24.66
CA ALA A 419 -11.60 -4.03 -25.18
C ALA A 419 -11.04 -2.88 -26.02
N ALA A 420 -9.96 -2.24 -25.53
CA ALA A 420 -9.27 -1.19 -26.27
C ALA A 420 -8.62 -1.74 -27.56
N THR A 421 -7.82 -2.80 -27.47
CA THR A 421 -7.04 -3.29 -28.60
C THR A 421 -7.91 -3.94 -29.68
N VAL A 422 -8.94 -4.69 -29.32
CA VAL A 422 -9.90 -5.29 -30.26
C VAL A 422 -10.69 -4.21 -30.99
N ALA A 423 -11.18 -3.18 -30.29
CA ALA A 423 -11.93 -2.09 -30.92
C ALA A 423 -11.06 -1.26 -31.88
N LEU A 424 -9.81 -1.01 -31.52
CA LEU A 424 -8.85 -0.30 -32.39
C LEU A 424 -8.49 -1.10 -33.66
N ARG A 425 -8.48 -2.43 -33.59
CA ARG A 425 -8.27 -3.32 -34.75
C ARG A 425 -9.51 -3.47 -35.62
N HIS A 426 -10.70 -3.44 -35.00
CA HIS A 426 -11.99 -3.62 -35.69
C HIS A 426 -12.98 -2.48 -35.40
N PRO A 427 -12.65 -1.21 -35.74
CA PRO A 427 -13.48 -0.04 -35.44
C PRO A 427 -14.80 -0.03 -36.22
N GLY A 428 -14.86 -0.79 -37.32
CA GLY A 428 -16.09 -1.02 -38.10
C GLY A 428 -17.06 -2.00 -37.45
N VAL A 429 -16.74 -2.56 -36.28
CA VAL A 429 -17.60 -3.45 -35.49
C VAL A 429 -17.81 -2.90 -34.08
N PHE A 430 -16.74 -2.40 -33.45
CA PHE A 430 -16.77 -1.87 -32.08
C PHE A 430 -16.36 -0.39 -32.09
N GLY A 431 -17.32 0.51 -31.87
CA GLY A 431 -17.08 1.96 -31.86
C GLY A 431 -16.92 2.55 -30.46
N ASN A 432 -17.15 1.77 -29.40
CA ASN A 432 -17.06 2.25 -28.02
C ASN A 432 -16.32 1.25 -27.14
N VAL A 433 -15.46 1.76 -26.26
CA VAL A 433 -14.67 0.98 -25.30
C VAL A 433 -15.03 1.40 -23.88
N LEU A 434 -15.36 0.41 -23.05
CA LEU A 434 -15.52 0.57 -21.61
C LEU A 434 -14.45 -0.25 -20.89
N SER A 435 -13.38 0.40 -20.46
CA SER A 435 -12.24 -0.26 -19.81
C SER A 435 -12.33 -0.07 -18.30
N LEU A 436 -12.47 -1.18 -17.56
CA LEU A 436 -12.57 -1.19 -16.10
C LEU A 436 -11.23 -1.63 -15.49
N SER A 437 -10.44 -0.69 -14.97
CA SER A 437 -9.11 -0.99 -14.44
C SER A 437 -8.23 -1.76 -15.45
N GLY A 438 -8.13 -1.24 -16.68
CA GLY A 438 -7.42 -1.91 -17.78
C GLY A 438 -5.93 -2.12 -17.47
N SER A 439 -5.42 -3.32 -17.76
CA SER A 439 -4.03 -3.69 -17.47
C SER A 439 -3.00 -3.07 -18.42
N PHE A 440 -2.99 -1.75 -18.55
CA PHE A 440 -2.16 -1.03 -19.52
C PHE A 440 -0.67 -0.98 -19.17
N TRP A 441 -0.29 -1.52 -18.00
CA TRP A 441 1.08 -1.89 -17.65
C TRP A 441 1.62 -3.09 -18.43
N TRP A 442 0.75 -3.85 -19.09
CA TRP A 442 1.14 -5.05 -19.81
C TRP A 442 2.07 -4.72 -20.98
N HIS A 443 3.09 -5.56 -21.15
CA HIS A 443 3.99 -5.58 -22.29
C HIS A 443 4.16 -7.01 -22.80
N SER A 444 4.54 -7.14 -24.07
CA SER A 444 4.87 -8.44 -24.64
C SER A 444 6.17 -8.99 -24.03
N LYS A 445 6.41 -10.30 -24.18
CA LYS A 445 7.65 -10.93 -23.70
C LYS A 445 8.91 -10.47 -24.45
N ASP A 446 8.72 -9.88 -25.63
CA ASP A 446 9.80 -9.42 -26.50
C ASP A 446 10.17 -7.95 -26.21
N GLU A 447 9.43 -7.29 -25.32
CA GLU A 447 9.60 -5.89 -24.89
C GLU A 447 10.24 -5.79 -23.51
N ALA A 448 10.86 -4.64 -23.23
CA ALA A 448 11.48 -4.40 -21.93
C ALA A 448 10.39 -4.21 -20.85
N GLU A 449 10.69 -4.67 -19.63
CA GLU A 449 9.80 -4.48 -18.48
C GLU A 449 9.61 -2.97 -18.20
N GLY A 450 8.34 -2.54 -18.13
CA GLY A 450 7.97 -1.14 -17.94
C GLY A 450 7.58 -0.38 -19.21
N GLU A 451 7.68 -0.99 -20.39
CA GLU A 451 7.12 -0.42 -21.63
C GLU A 451 5.59 -0.53 -21.62
N GLU A 452 4.87 0.59 -21.71
CA GLU A 452 3.40 0.58 -21.79
C GLU A 452 2.95 0.31 -23.23
N HIS A 453 3.10 -0.94 -23.68
CA HIS A 453 2.91 -1.39 -25.07
C HIS A 453 1.70 -0.76 -25.78
N VAL A 454 0.53 -0.77 -25.12
CA VAL A 454 -0.72 -0.26 -25.71
C VAL A 454 -0.67 1.26 -25.91
N ALA A 455 -0.06 2.00 -24.98
CA ALA A 455 0.09 3.43 -25.11
C ALA A 455 1.01 3.78 -26.29
N ASP A 456 2.13 3.07 -26.42
CA ASP A 456 3.09 3.27 -27.51
C ASP A 456 2.49 2.89 -28.88
N TRP A 457 1.77 1.78 -28.95
CA TRP A 457 1.07 1.36 -30.16
C TRP A 457 0.04 2.41 -30.63
N ILE A 458 -0.76 2.94 -29.69
CA ILE A 458 -1.76 3.98 -30.00
C ILE A 458 -1.09 5.29 -30.43
N ALA A 459 0.04 5.66 -29.81
CA ALA A 459 0.80 6.83 -30.21
C ALA A 459 1.26 6.72 -31.68
N GLY A 460 1.69 5.54 -32.11
CA GLY A 460 2.18 5.26 -33.46
C GLY A 460 1.12 5.07 -34.55
N MET A 461 -0.11 4.63 -34.21
CA MET A 461 -1.13 4.33 -35.22
C MET A 461 -1.93 5.58 -35.69
N PRO A 462 -2.49 5.60 -36.91
CA PRO A 462 -3.49 6.61 -37.30
C PRO A 462 -4.76 6.52 -36.43
N PRO A 463 -5.43 7.65 -36.12
CA PRO A 463 -6.67 7.63 -35.35
C PRO A 463 -7.81 6.93 -36.12
N VAL A 464 -8.65 6.19 -35.39
CA VAL A 464 -9.84 5.48 -35.89
C VAL A 464 -11.10 5.91 -35.11
N PRO A 465 -12.32 5.72 -35.63
CA PRO A 465 -13.53 6.23 -34.98
C PRO A 465 -13.97 5.37 -33.78
N VAL A 466 -13.24 5.44 -32.67
CA VAL A 466 -13.54 4.73 -31.41
C VAL A 466 -13.61 5.72 -30.26
N ARG A 467 -14.63 5.60 -29.41
CA ARG A 467 -14.82 6.38 -28.18
C ARG A 467 -14.39 5.56 -26.97
N PHE A 468 -13.82 6.21 -25.96
CA PHE A 468 -13.32 5.53 -24.77
C PHE A 468 -13.95 6.08 -23.48
N HIS A 469 -14.39 5.17 -22.61
CA HIS A 469 -14.56 5.42 -21.19
C HIS A 469 -13.58 4.53 -20.42
N LEU A 470 -12.68 5.14 -19.66
CA LEU A 470 -11.64 4.46 -18.90
C LEU A 470 -11.88 4.66 -17.41
N THR A 471 -11.72 3.59 -16.62
CA THR A 471 -11.80 3.70 -15.15
C THR A 471 -10.63 3.02 -14.47
N ALA A 472 -10.31 3.47 -13.26
CA ALA A 472 -9.34 2.83 -12.38
C ALA A 472 -9.66 3.14 -10.90
N GLY A 473 -9.23 2.27 -10.00
CA GLY A 473 -9.31 2.45 -8.56
C GLY A 473 -8.12 3.25 -8.02
N LEU A 474 -8.37 4.07 -7.00
CA LEU A 474 -7.34 4.86 -6.31
C LEU A 474 -6.30 4.00 -5.59
N PHE A 475 -6.61 2.74 -5.29
CA PHE A 475 -5.71 1.80 -4.60
C PHE A 475 -4.95 0.89 -5.56
N GLU A 476 -5.07 1.11 -6.87
CA GLU A 476 -4.37 0.32 -7.90
C GLU A 476 -3.05 0.97 -8.34
N THR A 477 -2.33 1.55 -7.38
CA THR A 477 -1.08 2.27 -7.60
C THR A 477 0.12 1.33 -7.73
N GLY A 478 1.16 1.83 -8.37
CA GLY A 478 2.43 1.14 -8.52
C GLY A 478 3.15 0.80 -7.20
N HIS A 479 3.97 -0.25 -7.23
CA HIS A 479 4.82 -0.67 -6.10
C HIS A 479 6.26 -0.87 -6.59
N ALA A 480 7.24 -0.68 -5.70
CA ALA A 480 8.67 -0.92 -5.95
C ALA A 480 9.24 -0.25 -7.22
N GLY A 481 8.69 0.89 -7.63
CA GLY A 481 9.17 1.67 -8.78
C GLY A 481 8.50 1.36 -10.11
N SER A 482 7.60 0.37 -10.17
CA SER A 482 6.81 0.06 -11.36
C SER A 482 5.42 0.72 -11.28
N PRO A 483 4.92 1.34 -12.37
CA PRO A 483 3.59 1.96 -12.38
C PRO A 483 2.47 0.92 -12.27
N GLY A 484 1.39 1.27 -11.57
CA GLY A 484 0.22 0.43 -11.39
C GLY A 484 -0.85 0.68 -12.46
N ILE A 485 -2.02 0.07 -12.28
CA ILE A 485 -3.15 0.22 -13.20
C ILE A 485 -3.65 1.67 -13.21
N LEU A 486 -3.66 2.36 -12.06
CA LEU A 486 -4.11 3.74 -12.00
C LEU A 486 -3.22 4.66 -12.84
N GLU A 487 -1.90 4.54 -12.68
CA GLU A 487 -0.93 5.36 -13.40
C GLU A 487 -0.98 5.09 -14.90
N THR A 488 -0.92 3.82 -15.30
CA THR A 488 -0.92 3.42 -16.72
C THR A 488 -2.25 3.72 -17.41
N THR A 489 -3.39 3.62 -16.73
CA THR A 489 -4.69 4.05 -17.27
C THR A 489 -4.74 5.57 -17.47
N ARG A 490 -4.21 6.36 -16.52
CA ARG A 490 -4.12 7.82 -16.64
C ARG A 490 -3.16 8.25 -17.75
N HIS A 491 -2.08 7.52 -17.96
CA HIS A 491 -1.15 7.75 -19.06
C HIS A 491 -1.80 7.43 -20.41
N LEU A 492 -2.43 6.26 -20.57
CA LEU A 492 -3.18 5.91 -21.78
C LEU A 492 -4.25 6.94 -22.14
N ARG A 493 -5.04 7.40 -21.15
CA ARG A 493 -6.00 8.50 -21.34
C ARG A 493 -5.34 9.73 -21.94
N THR A 494 -4.15 10.08 -21.48
CA THR A 494 -3.40 11.24 -21.95
C THR A 494 -2.95 11.04 -23.40
N VAL A 495 -2.43 9.86 -23.74
CA VAL A 495 -2.05 9.50 -25.12
C VAL A 495 -3.26 9.54 -26.06
N LEU A 496 -4.37 8.92 -25.68
CA LEU A 496 -5.60 8.93 -26.49
C LEU A 496 -6.12 10.35 -26.74
N ARG A 497 -6.12 11.21 -25.71
CA ARG A 497 -6.52 12.62 -25.87
C ARG A 497 -5.59 13.38 -26.80
N ALA A 498 -4.28 13.16 -26.68
CA ALA A 498 -3.29 13.77 -27.58
C ALA A 498 -3.47 13.30 -29.04
N LYS A 499 -3.97 12.08 -29.25
CA LYS A 499 -4.31 11.52 -30.58
C LYS A 499 -5.69 11.97 -31.10
N GLY A 500 -6.46 12.72 -30.32
CA GLY A 500 -7.76 13.29 -30.73
C GLY A 500 -8.96 12.37 -30.53
N TYR A 501 -8.84 11.29 -29.74
CA TYR A 501 -9.98 10.44 -29.42
C TYR A 501 -10.93 11.11 -28.41
N ASP A 502 -12.23 10.79 -28.50
CA ASP A 502 -13.19 11.12 -27.43
C ASP A 502 -12.96 10.19 -26.24
N VAL A 503 -12.46 10.75 -25.14
CA VAL A 503 -12.07 9.99 -23.94
C VAL A 503 -12.58 10.64 -22.66
N SER A 504 -13.39 9.87 -21.94
CA SER A 504 -13.76 10.14 -20.55
C SER A 504 -13.00 9.21 -19.60
N PHE A 505 -12.73 9.70 -18.39
CA PHE A 505 -12.04 8.96 -17.35
C PHE A 505 -12.66 9.25 -15.98
N GLU A 506 -12.78 8.23 -15.15
CA GLU A 506 -13.30 8.33 -13.79
C GLU A 506 -12.51 7.40 -12.86
N ASP A 507 -12.12 7.90 -11.68
CA ASP A 507 -11.50 7.09 -10.64
C ASP A 507 -12.44 6.83 -9.47
N TYR A 508 -12.24 5.70 -8.82
CA TYR A 508 -13.07 5.22 -7.72
C TYR A 508 -12.22 4.98 -6.49
N ALA A 509 -12.70 5.36 -5.31
CA ALA A 509 -12.03 5.05 -4.05
C ALA A 509 -12.14 3.55 -3.71
N GLY A 510 -11.41 2.72 -4.45
CA GLY A 510 -11.42 1.27 -4.39
C GLY A 510 -10.20 0.69 -5.10
N GLY A 511 -10.10 -0.64 -5.12
CA GLY A 511 -9.00 -1.37 -5.76
C GLY A 511 -9.43 -2.17 -6.98
N HIS A 512 -8.65 -3.22 -7.30
CA HIS A 512 -8.85 -4.12 -8.44
C HIS A 512 -9.95 -5.16 -8.17
N ASP A 513 -11.20 -4.70 -8.11
CA ASP A 513 -12.29 -5.43 -7.44
C ASP A 513 -13.65 -5.31 -8.16
N TYR A 514 -14.36 -6.45 -8.27
CA TYR A 514 -15.71 -6.53 -8.86
C TYR A 514 -16.75 -5.71 -8.10
N VAL A 515 -16.60 -5.51 -6.79
CA VAL A 515 -17.46 -4.63 -6.00
C VAL A 515 -17.35 -3.18 -6.47
N VAL A 516 -16.19 -2.75 -6.97
CA VAL A 516 -16.00 -1.44 -7.58
C VAL A 516 -16.52 -1.46 -9.02
N TRP A 517 -16.11 -2.46 -9.80
CA TRP A 517 -16.44 -2.57 -11.23
C TRP A 517 -17.93 -2.69 -11.52
N ARG A 518 -18.75 -3.26 -10.62
CA ARG A 518 -20.20 -3.31 -10.81
C ARG A 518 -20.84 -1.92 -10.93
N GLY A 519 -20.32 -0.94 -10.17
CA GLY A 519 -20.74 0.46 -10.28
C GLY A 519 -20.18 1.12 -11.53
N ALA A 520 -18.86 1.01 -11.69
CA ALA A 520 -18.14 1.62 -12.82
C ALA A 520 -18.63 1.12 -14.19
N LEU A 521 -19.09 -0.13 -14.28
CA LEU A 521 -19.75 -0.68 -15.48
C LEU A 521 -21.00 0.12 -15.84
N VAL A 522 -21.84 0.43 -14.84
CA VAL A 522 -23.10 1.16 -15.03
C VAL A 522 -22.84 2.63 -15.39
N ASP A 523 -21.94 3.28 -14.67
CA ASP A 523 -21.57 4.68 -14.92
C ASP A 523 -20.96 4.85 -16.31
N GLY A 524 -20.05 3.96 -16.69
CA GLY A 524 -19.47 3.93 -18.03
C GLY A 524 -20.49 3.62 -19.13
N LEU A 525 -21.42 2.69 -18.88
CA LEU A 525 -22.50 2.39 -19.82
C LEU A 525 -23.39 3.62 -20.03
N MET A 526 -23.82 4.30 -18.95
CA MET A 526 -24.62 5.53 -19.05
C MET A 526 -23.92 6.64 -19.85
N ARG A 527 -22.59 6.77 -19.74
CA ARG A 527 -21.82 7.77 -20.50
C ARG A 527 -21.72 7.44 -21.99
N LEU A 528 -21.65 6.16 -22.35
CA LEU A 528 -21.47 5.71 -23.74
C LEU A 528 -22.79 5.53 -24.51
N VAL A 529 -23.92 5.43 -23.82
CA VAL A 529 -25.24 5.29 -24.47
C VAL A 529 -25.98 6.61 -24.69
N GLN A 530 -25.58 7.68 -24.00
CA GLN A 530 -25.96 9.07 -24.29
C GLN A 530 -25.37 9.51 -25.63
#